data_AF-A0A8T7CVK8-F1
#
_entry.id   AF-A0A8T7CVK8-F1
#
_cell.length_a   1.000
_cell.length_b   1.000
_cell.length_c   1.000
_cell.angle_alpha   90.00
_cell.angle_beta   90.00
_cell.angle_gamma   90.00
#
_symmetry.space_group_name_H-M   'P 1'
#
loop_
_entity.id
_entity.type
_entity.pdbx_description
1 polymer ?
#
loop_
_entity_poly.entity_id
_entity_poly.type
_entity_poly.pdbx_seq_one_letter_code
_entity_poly.pdbx_strand_id
1 'polypeptide(L)' 'MNKQKRTEIFTRLRELNRTPPSELIYQSPFELLIAVILSAQA' A
#
# COMPACT_ATOMS: atom_id res chain seq x y z
N MET A 1 -6.22 -6.19 -20.89
CA MET A 1 -5.03 -6.10 -19.99
C MET A 1 -4.15 -7.33 -20.24
N ASN A 2 -2.84 -7.19 -20.52
CA ASN A 2 -1.96 -8.33 -20.86
C ASN A 2 -0.72 -8.40 -19.93
N LYS A 3 0.07 -9.48 -20.00
CA LYS A 3 1.23 -9.70 -19.10
C LYS A 3 2.26 -8.57 -19.20
N GLN A 4 2.67 -8.20 -20.40
CA GLN A 4 3.69 -7.18 -20.64
C GLN A 4 3.27 -5.80 -20.09
N LYS A 5 2.02 -5.38 -20.34
CA LYS A 5 1.49 -4.11 -19.83
C LYS A 5 1.42 -4.09 -18.31
N ARG A 6 1.03 -5.20 -17.65
CA ARG A 6 1.04 -5.27 -16.17
C ARG A 6 2.43 -5.12 -15.60
N THR A 7 3.43 -5.81 -16.18
CA THR A 7 4.83 -5.69 -15.75
C THR A 7 5.30 -4.24 -15.87
N GLU A 8 5.06 -3.61 -17.02
CA GLU A 8 5.46 -2.21 -17.25
C GLU A 8 4.83 -1.24 -16.23
N ILE A 9 3.55 -1.42 -15.91
CA ILE A 9 2.86 -0.61 -14.89
C ILE A 9 3.55 -0.74 -13.53
N PHE A 10 3.78 -1.97 -13.05
CA PHE A 10 4.41 -2.17 -11.75
C PHE A 10 5.89 -1.74 -11.71
N THR A 11 6.62 -1.87 -12.82
CA THR A 11 7.98 -1.33 -12.95
C THR A 11 7.98 0.17 -12.73
N ARG A 12 7.12 0.91 -13.44
CA ARG A 12 7.03 2.38 -13.30
C ARG A 12 6.57 2.80 -11.90
N LEU A 13 5.58 2.13 -11.33
CA LEU A 13 5.11 2.41 -9.96
C LEU A 13 6.24 2.22 -8.94
N ARG A 14 7.05 1.17 -9.10
CA ARG A 14 8.21 0.89 -8.24
C ARG A 14 9.34 1.91 -8.43
N GLU A 15 9.57 2.39 -9.65
CA GLU A 15 10.55 3.45 -9.92
C GLU A 15 10.15 4.77 -9.25
N LEU A 16 8.86 5.11 -9.28
CA LEU A 16 8.32 6.32 -8.66
C LEU A 16 8.30 6.25 -7.13
N ASN A 17 7.90 5.11 -6.56
CA ASN A 17 7.93 4.90 -5.11
C ASN A 17 8.23 3.43 -4.79
N ARG A 18 9.47 3.17 -4.34
CA ARG A 18 9.94 1.80 -4.07
C ARG A 18 9.26 1.16 -2.87
N THR A 19 8.86 1.96 -1.89
CA THR A 19 8.30 1.50 -0.62
C THR A 19 7.13 2.41 -0.23
N PRO A 20 5.97 2.29 -0.92
CA PRO A 20 4.81 3.09 -0.59
C PRO A 20 4.37 2.78 0.85
N PRO A 21 4.41 3.75 1.78
CA PRO A 21 3.94 3.52 3.14
C PRO A 21 2.41 3.43 3.16
N SER A 22 1.86 2.82 4.20
CA SER A 22 0.44 2.99 4.51
C SER A 22 0.19 4.44 4.94
N GLU A 23 -0.99 4.97 4.61
CA GLU A 23 -1.45 6.28 5.11
C GLU A 23 -1.91 6.21 6.57
N LEU A 24 -2.11 5.00 7.11
CA LEU A 24 -2.41 4.79 8.52
C LEU A 24 -1.16 5.07 9.36
N ILE A 25 -1.33 5.84 10.44
CA ILE A 25 -0.27 6.11 11.41
C ILE A 25 -0.24 4.97 12.43
N TYR A 26 0.91 4.32 12.59
CA TYR A 26 1.13 3.24 13.57
C TYR A 26 2.61 3.12 13.92
N GLN A 27 2.89 2.64 15.13
CA GLN A 27 4.25 2.35 15.63
C GLN A 27 4.44 0.89 16.04
N SER A 28 3.35 0.11 16.11
CA SER A 28 3.39 -1.31 16.41
C SER A 28 2.39 -2.11 15.56
N PRO A 29 2.59 -3.44 15.40
CA PRO A 29 1.62 -4.29 14.70
C PRO A 29 0.23 -4.26 15.34
N PHE A 30 0.15 -4.08 16.67
CA PHE A 30 -1.11 -3.95 17.39
C PHE A 30 -1.82 -2.64 17.07
N GLU A 31 -1.11 -1.52 17.03
CA GLU A 31 -1.69 -0.23 16.60
C GLU A 31 -2.19 -0.28 15.15
N LEU A 32 -1.43 -0.92 14.25
CA LEU A 32 -1.87 -1.10 12.87
C LEU A 32 -3.18 -1.90 12.78
N LEU A 33 -3.30 -2.97 13.58
CA LEU A 33 -4.53 -3.77 13.64
C LEU A 33 -5.74 -2.90 14.03
N ILE A 34 -5.60 -2.07 15.08
CA ILE A 34 -6.68 -1.17 15.51
C ILE A 34 -6.98 -0.11 14.43
N ALA A 35 -5.95 0.49 13.82
CA ALA A 35 -6.10 1.49 12.77
C ALA A 35 -6.90 0.94 11.56
N VAL A 36 -6.66 -0.31 11.16
CA VAL A 36 -7.39 -0.98 10.08
C VAL A 36 -8.85 -1.27 10.46
N ILE A 37 -9.11 -1.67 11.72
CA ILE A 37 -10.49 -1.90 12.18
C ILE A 37 -11.30 -0.60 12.13
N LEU A 38 -10.70 0.53 12.54
CA LEU A 38 -11.35 1.83 12.53
C LEU A 38 -11.53 2.40 11.11
N SER A 39 -10.68 2.04 10.15
CA SER A 39 -10.79 2.54 8.77
C SER A 39 -11.99 1.97 8.00
N ALA A 40 -12.64 0.92 8.51
CA ALA A 40 -13.75 0.24 7.80
C ALA A 40 -15.07 1.05 7.75
N GLN A 41 -15.17 2.16 8.47
CA GLN A 41 -16.41 2.96 8.59
C GLN A 41 -16.19 4.48 8.48
N ALA A 42 -14.98 4.92 8.12
CA ALA A 42 -14.65 6.33 7.92
C ALA A 42 -15.07 6.85 6.55
#